data_AF-A0A8X7W811-F1
#
_entry.id   AF-A0A8X7W811-F1
#
_cell.length_a   1.000
_cell.length_b   1.000
_cell.length_c   1.000
_cell.angle_alpha   90.00
_cell.angle_beta   90.00
_cell.angle_gamma   90.00
#
_symmetry.space_group_name_H-M   'P 1'
#
loop_
_entity.id
_entity.type
_entity.pdbx_description
1 polymer ?
#
loop_
_entity_poly.entity_id
_entity_poly.type
_entity_poly.pdbx_seq_one_letter_code
_entity_poly.pdbx_strand_id
1 'polypeptide(L)'
;MPGMVFRTTNKAFMDEMQNFTTMIVDMVKKENLFASQGGPIILAQIENEYGNVMGPYGESGKAYIKWCANMAQSLDVGVPWIMCQQNDAPQPMLNTCNGFYCDNFVPNNPNTPKMWTENWTGWLRSRLPWEMIQLLSIFWDLEKVQLGSMGTTLGVIGGIHFSENGCAATCNYRGAYHAEKCLTNCGEPTQRWYHVPRSFLNGEGDNTLVLFEEMGGNPSLVSFQTTRVGSVCANVYEKNLIELSCDRKPISAIKFASFGNPDGSCGSFEKGTCESSNNTVDILTQECVGKEKCSIDVSTEKFGAPDCSGAARRLAVEAIC
;
A
#
# COMPACT_ATOMS: atom_id res chain seq x y z
N MET A 1 8.91 -38.57 1.55
CA MET A 1 8.15 -39.33 0.53
C MET A 1 8.95 -39.37 -0.77
N PRO A 2 9.42 -40.53 -1.23
CA PRO A 2 10.15 -40.64 -2.50
C PRO A 2 9.29 -40.21 -3.70
N GLY A 3 9.86 -39.52 -4.68
CA GLY A 3 9.17 -39.13 -5.93
C GLY A 3 8.18 -37.98 -5.82
N MET A 4 8.22 -37.21 -4.73
CA MET A 4 7.37 -36.04 -4.50
C MET A 4 7.76 -34.88 -5.42
N VAL A 5 6.78 -34.29 -6.10
CA VAL A 5 6.94 -33.05 -6.87
C VAL A 5 5.81 -32.12 -6.49
N PHE A 6 6.16 -30.91 -6.06
CA PHE A 6 5.18 -29.95 -5.54
C PHE A 6 4.42 -29.23 -6.65
N ARG A 7 3.17 -28.85 -6.33
CA ARG A 7 2.30 -27.99 -7.12
C ARG A 7 2.14 -28.46 -8.58
N THR A 8 1.82 -29.74 -8.74
CA THR A 8 1.65 -30.42 -10.03
C THR A 8 0.74 -31.64 -9.85
N THR A 9 0.44 -32.40 -10.90
CA THR A 9 -0.39 -33.63 -10.82
C THR A 9 0.33 -34.83 -10.18
N ASN A 10 1.22 -34.58 -9.23
CA ASN A 10 1.89 -35.62 -8.47
C ASN A 10 0.93 -36.15 -7.41
N LYS A 11 0.59 -37.44 -7.50
CA LYS A 11 -0.41 -38.04 -6.62
C LYS A 11 -0.07 -37.87 -5.13
N ALA A 12 1.19 -38.11 -4.74
CA ALA A 12 1.59 -37.99 -3.34
C ALA A 12 1.40 -36.56 -2.82
N PHE A 13 1.74 -35.55 -3.64
CA PHE A 13 1.52 -34.15 -3.28
C PHE A 13 0.03 -33.83 -3.13
N MET A 14 -0.77 -34.23 -4.12
CA MET A 14 -2.20 -33.97 -4.15
C MET A 14 -2.94 -34.65 -2.99
N ASP A 15 -2.59 -35.89 -2.67
CA ASP A 15 -3.18 -36.62 -1.54
C ASP A 15 -2.91 -35.88 -0.22
N GLU A 16 -1.68 -35.43 0.01
CA GLU A 16 -1.31 -34.69 1.22
C GLU A 16 -1.93 -33.28 1.28
N MET A 17 -1.97 -32.58 0.16
CA MET A 17 -2.65 -31.29 0.06
C MET A 17 -4.15 -31.42 0.36
N GLN A 18 -4.80 -32.45 -0.18
CA GLN A 18 -6.21 -32.73 0.09
C GLN A 18 -6.44 -33.10 1.56
N ASN A 19 -5.61 -33.97 2.15
CA ASN A 19 -5.71 -34.36 3.55
C ASN A 19 -5.62 -33.13 4.47
N PHE A 20 -4.60 -32.29 4.26
CA PHE A 20 -4.41 -31.09 5.06
C PHE A 20 -5.55 -30.08 4.87
N THR A 21 -5.96 -29.82 3.63
CA THR A 21 -7.04 -28.86 3.34
C THR A 21 -8.36 -29.33 3.95
N THR A 22 -8.67 -30.62 3.84
CA THR A 22 -9.87 -31.23 4.44
C THR A 22 -9.85 -31.07 5.95
N MET A 23 -8.73 -31.39 6.61
CA MET A 23 -8.58 -31.25 8.05
C MET A 23 -8.84 -29.81 8.51
N ILE A 24 -8.27 -28.81 7.85
CA ILE A 24 -8.49 -27.40 8.20
C ILE A 24 -9.97 -27.03 8.01
N VAL A 25 -10.57 -27.39 6.87
CA VAL A 25 -11.98 -27.10 6.61
C VAL A 25 -12.89 -27.77 7.65
N ASP A 26 -12.64 -29.02 8.01
CA ASP A 26 -13.43 -29.73 9.02
C ASP A 26 -13.31 -29.07 10.40
N MET A 27 -12.12 -28.60 10.78
CA MET A 27 -11.92 -27.84 12.01
C MET A 27 -12.72 -26.53 11.99
N VAL A 28 -12.63 -25.78 10.89
CA VAL A 28 -13.33 -24.50 10.72
C VAL A 28 -14.86 -24.69 10.71
N LYS A 29 -15.35 -25.74 10.04
CA LYS A 29 -16.77 -26.11 10.02
C LYS A 29 -17.28 -26.51 11.40
N LYS A 30 -16.51 -27.31 12.14
CA LYS A 30 -16.88 -27.78 13.47
C LYS A 30 -17.11 -26.61 14.45
N GLU A 31 -16.32 -25.55 14.30
CA GLU A 31 -16.43 -24.32 15.11
C GLU A 31 -17.44 -23.30 14.53
N ASN A 32 -18.20 -23.66 13.49
CA ASN A 32 -19.19 -22.81 12.81
C ASN A 32 -18.63 -21.46 12.33
N LEU A 33 -17.39 -21.45 11.84
CA LEU A 33 -16.71 -20.20 11.49
C LEU A 33 -17.00 -19.71 10.07
N PHE A 34 -17.55 -20.53 9.18
CA PHE A 34 -18.02 -20.05 7.87
C PHE A 34 -19.28 -19.21 8.00
N ALA A 35 -19.41 -18.16 7.17
CA ALA A 35 -20.57 -17.27 7.17
C ALA A 35 -21.89 -18.01 6.87
N SER A 36 -21.83 -19.10 6.10
CA SER A 36 -22.93 -20.04 5.89
C SER A 36 -23.44 -20.70 7.18
N GLN A 37 -22.60 -20.75 8.22
CA GLN A 37 -22.89 -21.29 9.55
C GLN A 37 -23.09 -20.17 10.60
N GLY A 38 -23.11 -18.90 10.19
CA GLY A 38 -23.20 -17.74 11.08
C GLY A 38 -21.86 -17.22 11.60
N GLY A 39 -20.74 -17.76 11.12
CA GLY A 39 -19.39 -17.33 11.49
C GLY A 39 -18.83 -16.18 10.64
N PRO A 40 -17.58 -15.73 10.91
CA PRO A 40 -17.00 -14.56 10.26
C PRO A 40 -16.31 -14.83 8.91
N ILE A 41 -16.05 -16.08 8.53
CA ILE A 41 -15.28 -16.41 7.31
C ILE A 41 -16.21 -16.32 6.09
N ILE A 42 -15.98 -15.31 5.26
CA ILE A 42 -16.80 -15.02 4.06
C ILE A 42 -16.18 -15.48 2.74
N LEU A 43 -14.89 -15.85 2.75
CA LEU A 43 -14.13 -16.27 1.58
C LEU A 43 -13.08 -17.29 2.01
N ALA A 44 -12.70 -18.20 1.11
CA ALA A 44 -11.56 -19.08 1.29
C ALA A 44 -10.70 -19.08 0.03
N GLN A 45 -9.37 -19.22 0.18
CA GLN A 45 -8.45 -19.27 -0.96
C GLN A 45 -7.86 -20.67 -1.10
N ILE A 46 -7.83 -21.18 -2.34
CA ILE A 46 -7.11 -22.40 -2.68
C ILE A 46 -5.95 -22.09 -3.62
N GLU A 47 -4.78 -22.65 -3.34
CA GLU A 47 -3.51 -22.27 -3.97
C GLU A 47 -3.13 -20.79 -3.73
N ASN A 48 -1.92 -20.41 -4.15
CA ASN A 48 -1.44 -19.03 -4.04
C ASN A 48 -0.54 -18.66 -5.21
N GLU A 49 -1.00 -17.74 -6.05
CA GLU A 49 -0.27 -17.24 -7.21
C GLU A 49 0.26 -18.32 -8.16
N TYR A 50 -0.49 -19.41 -8.33
CA TYR A 50 -0.02 -20.54 -9.14
C TYR A 50 0.11 -20.16 -10.63
N GLY A 51 -0.70 -19.23 -11.13
CA GLY A 51 -0.59 -18.74 -12.51
C GLY A 51 0.79 -18.18 -12.85
N ASN A 52 1.52 -17.63 -11.87
CA ASN A 52 2.88 -17.13 -12.03
C ASN A 52 3.92 -18.25 -12.21
N VAL A 53 3.63 -19.46 -11.73
CA VAL A 53 4.56 -20.61 -11.76
C VAL A 53 4.06 -21.79 -12.60
N MET A 54 2.85 -21.70 -13.16
CA MET A 54 2.22 -22.79 -13.91
C MET A 54 2.94 -23.13 -15.21
N GLY A 55 3.56 -22.14 -15.87
CA GLY A 55 4.16 -22.28 -17.21
C GLY A 55 5.09 -23.50 -17.38
N PRO A 56 6.13 -23.65 -16.54
CA PRO A 56 7.04 -24.81 -16.58
C PRO A 56 6.37 -26.19 -16.43
N TYR A 57 5.18 -26.28 -15.82
CA TYR A 57 4.46 -27.54 -15.63
C TYR A 57 3.57 -27.92 -16.83
N GLY A 58 3.37 -27.02 -17.81
CA GLY A 58 2.58 -27.27 -19.01
C GLY A 58 1.17 -27.80 -18.72
N GLU A 59 0.76 -28.85 -19.42
CA GLU A 59 -0.58 -29.47 -19.25
C GLU A 59 -0.79 -30.07 -17.86
N SER A 60 0.28 -30.52 -17.19
CA SER A 60 0.17 -30.99 -15.81
C SER A 60 -0.19 -29.84 -14.87
N GLY A 61 0.35 -28.63 -15.06
CA GLY A 61 -0.03 -27.47 -14.27
C GLY A 61 -1.49 -27.09 -14.45
N LYS A 62 -1.98 -27.09 -15.69
CA LYS A 62 -3.41 -26.85 -16.00
C LYS A 62 -4.33 -27.93 -15.41
N ALA A 63 -3.92 -29.19 -15.44
CA ALA A 63 -4.69 -30.27 -14.82
C ALA A 63 -4.70 -30.16 -13.29
N TYR A 64 -3.57 -29.77 -12.70
CA TYR A 64 -3.44 -29.56 -11.26
C TYR A 64 -4.33 -28.41 -10.77
N ILE A 65 -4.39 -27.27 -11.47
CA ILE A 65 -5.21 -26.14 -11.03
C ILE A 65 -6.71 -26.45 -11.12
N LYS A 66 -7.13 -27.20 -12.15
CA LYS A 66 -8.49 -27.74 -12.25
C LYS A 66 -8.81 -28.69 -11.11
N TRP A 67 -7.87 -29.55 -10.74
CA TRP A 67 -8.03 -30.42 -9.58
C TRP A 67 -8.15 -29.62 -8.27
N CYS A 68 -7.33 -28.58 -8.06
CA CYS A 68 -7.42 -27.72 -6.87
C CYS A 68 -8.81 -27.09 -6.74
N ALA A 69 -9.33 -26.51 -7.82
CA ALA A 69 -10.66 -25.91 -7.86
C ALA A 69 -11.78 -26.93 -7.57
N ASN A 70 -11.68 -28.14 -8.14
CA ASN A 70 -12.66 -29.20 -7.89
C ASN A 70 -12.60 -29.73 -6.46
N MET A 71 -11.39 -29.92 -5.92
CA MET A 71 -11.17 -30.36 -4.55
C MET A 71 -11.74 -29.33 -3.57
N ALA A 72 -11.41 -28.04 -3.73
CA ALA A 72 -11.94 -26.96 -2.91
C ALA A 72 -13.49 -26.88 -2.93
N GLN A 73 -14.09 -26.99 -4.12
CA GLN A 73 -15.56 -27.04 -4.24
C GLN A 73 -16.17 -28.24 -3.53
N SER A 74 -15.55 -29.42 -3.63
CA SER A 74 -16.05 -30.65 -3.01
C SER A 74 -16.12 -30.57 -1.49
N LEU A 75 -15.36 -29.67 -0.87
CA LEU A 75 -15.39 -29.44 0.57
C LEU A 75 -16.63 -28.68 1.03
N ASP A 76 -17.44 -28.10 0.13
CA ASP A 76 -18.75 -27.50 0.39
C ASP A 76 -18.78 -26.58 1.62
N VAL A 77 -17.95 -25.53 1.60
CA VAL A 77 -17.80 -24.59 2.74
C VAL A 77 -18.93 -23.55 2.82
N GLY A 78 -19.80 -23.48 1.80
CA GLY A 78 -20.93 -22.54 1.74
C GLY A 78 -20.54 -21.07 1.55
N VAL A 79 -19.28 -20.76 1.28
CA VAL A 79 -18.77 -19.43 0.92
C VAL A 79 -17.93 -19.50 -0.36
N PRO A 80 -17.76 -18.39 -1.11
CA PRO A 80 -16.98 -18.40 -2.34
C PRO A 80 -15.51 -18.75 -2.11
N TRP A 81 -14.94 -19.47 -3.08
CA TRP A 81 -13.51 -19.73 -3.17
C TRP A 81 -12.84 -18.77 -4.15
N ILE A 82 -11.65 -18.32 -3.81
CA ILE A 82 -10.84 -17.41 -4.63
C ILE A 82 -9.51 -18.06 -5.03
N MET A 83 -8.92 -17.56 -6.12
CA MET A 83 -7.57 -17.91 -6.56
C MET A 83 -6.83 -16.65 -7.03
N CYS A 84 -5.81 -16.23 -6.27
CA CYS A 84 -5.03 -15.05 -6.60
C CYS A 84 -4.04 -15.33 -7.74
N GLN A 85 -3.84 -14.33 -8.61
CA GLN A 85 -2.94 -14.41 -9.78
C GLN A 85 -3.18 -15.66 -10.64
N GLN A 86 -4.46 -16.01 -10.85
CA GLN A 86 -4.87 -17.17 -11.64
C GLN A 86 -5.83 -16.74 -12.76
N ASN A 87 -5.29 -16.32 -13.91
CA ASN A 87 -6.10 -15.80 -15.02
C ASN A 87 -7.13 -16.81 -15.57
N ASP A 88 -6.80 -18.09 -15.57
CA ASP A 88 -7.67 -19.19 -16.03
C ASP A 88 -8.34 -19.95 -14.87
N ALA A 89 -8.58 -19.29 -13.73
CA ALA A 89 -9.27 -19.89 -12.59
C ALA A 89 -10.59 -20.55 -13.04
N PRO A 90 -10.77 -21.87 -12.80
CA PRO A 90 -11.97 -22.58 -13.20
C PRO A 90 -13.20 -22.06 -12.45
N GLN A 91 -14.34 -21.93 -13.13
CA GLN A 91 -15.59 -21.56 -12.47
C GLN A 91 -16.01 -22.64 -11.44
N PRO A 92 -16.58 -22.24 -10.29
CA PRO A 92 -16.98 -20.90 -9.86
C PRO A 92 -15.92 -20.17 -9.02
N MET A 93 -14.63 -20.53 -9.15
CA MET A 93 -13.56 -19.83 -8.42
C MET A 93 -13.46 -18.38 -8.91
N LEU A 94 -13.34 -17.45 -7.97
CA LEU A 94 -13.16 -16.03 -8.26
C LEU A 94 -11.67 -15.74 -8.43
N ASN A 95 -11.23 -15.32 -9.63
CA ASN A 95 -9.85 -14.91 -9.80
C ASN A 95 -9.64 -13.49 -9.25
N THR A 96 -8.51 -13.29 -8.59
CA THR A 96 -8.18 -12.03 -7.92
C THR A 96 -6.78 -11.55 -8.31
N CYS A 97 -6.51 -10.27 -8.05
CA CYS A 97 -5.24 -9.62 -8.39
C CYS A 97 -4.38 -9.37 -7.16
N ASN A 98 -3.06 -9.45 -7.36
CA ASN A 98 -2.03 -9.09 -6.39
C ASN A 98 -1.08 -8.09 -7.04
N GLY A 99 -0.48 -7.20 -6.27
CA GLY A 99 0.48 -6.27 -6.81
C GLY A 99 0.53 -4.95 -6.08
N PHE A 100 1.39 -4.06 -6.56
CA PHE A 100 1.32 -2.64 -6.26
C PHE A 100 0.13 -1.96 -6.96
N TYR A 101 -0.26 -2.49 -8.13
CA TYR A 101 -1.29 -1.93 -9.00
C TYR A 101 -2.24 -3.04 -9.47
N CYS A 102 -3.53 -2.90 -9.19
CA CYS A 102 -4.60 -3.77 -9.70
C CYS A 102 -5.76 -2.97 -10.32
N ASP A 103 -5.56 -1.68 -10.59
CA ASP A 103 -6.53 -0.77 -11.20
C ASP A 103 -6.99 -1.23 -12.59
N ASN A 104 -6.11 -1.86 -13.37
CA ASN A 104 -6.46 -2.39 -14.70
C ASN A 104 -6.87 -3.86 -14.70
N PHE A 105 -6.89 -4.52 -13.54
CA PHE A 105 -7.31 -5.92 -13.46
C PHE A 105 -8.79 -6.07 -13.81
N VAL A 106 -9.10 -7.09 -14.61
CA VAL A 106 -10.46 -7.49 -14.98
C VAL A 106 -10.59 -8.98 -14.67
N PRO A 107 -11.59 -9.39 -13.85
CA PRO A 107 -11.86 -10.80 -13.60
C PRO A 107 -12.13 -11.59 -14.88
N ASN A 108 -11.86 -12.89 -14.86
CA ASN A 108 -12.02 -13.76 -16.02
C ASN A 108 -13.50 -14.12 -16.31
N ASN A 109 -14.42 -13.68 -15.46
CA ASN A 109 -15.86 -13.83 -15.61
C ASN A 109 -16.55 -12.48 -15.28
N PRO A 110 -17.46 -11.97 -16.14
CA PRO A 110 -18.15 -10.70 -15.92
C PRO A 110 -19.02 -10.66 -14.65
N ASN A 111 -19.42 -11.82 -14.11
CA ASN A 111 -20.18 -11.92 -12.86
C ASN A 111 -19.29 -12.02 -11.61
N THR A 112 -17.96 -12.05 -11.78
CA THR A 112 -17.02 -12.03 -10.65
C THR A 112 -16.73 -10.58 -10.25
N PRO A 113 -16.87 -10.22 -8.96
CA PRO A 113 -16.48 -8.90 -8.50
C PRO A 113 -14.97 -8.70 -8.66
N LYS A 114 -14.56 -7.45 -8.86
CA LYS A 114 -13.13 -7.11 -8.88
C LYS A 114 -12.57 -7.23 -7.46
N MET A 115 -11.50 -8.02 -7.31
CA MET A 115 -10.90 -8.26 -6.01
C MET A 115 -9.37 -8.13 -6.08
N TRP A 116 -8.82 -7.34 -5.17
CA TRP A 116 -7.39 -7.14 -4.97
C TRP A 116 -6.99 -7.84 -3.67
N THR A 117 -6.53 -9.08 -3.75
CA THR A 117 -6.23 -9.91 -2.57
C THR A 117 -4.94 -9.51 -1.87
N GLU A 118 -3.99 -8.93 -2.60
CA GLU A 118 -2.73 -8.47 -2.02
C GLU A 118 -2.31 -7.11 -2.57
N ASN A 119 -2.73 -6.04 -1.89
CA ASN A 119 -2.15 -4.71 -2.10
C ASN A 119 -0.79 -4.62 -1.42
N TRP A 120 0.27 -4.69 -2.22
CA TRP A 120 1.64 -4.62 -1.73
C TRP A 120 1.96 -3.18 -1.31
N THR A 121 2.16 -2.94 -0.02
CA THR A 121 2.51 -1.61 0.51
C THR A 121 4.02 -1.40 0.63
N GLY A 122 4.82 -2.35 0.16
CA GLY A 122 6.28 -2.38 0.24
C GLY A 122 6.82 -3.72 -0.27
N TRP A 123 8.14 -3.93 -0.17
CA TRP A 123 8.78 -5.17 -0.62
C TRP A 123 9.80 -5.72 0.37
N LEU A 124 9.94 -7.05 0.42
CA LEU A 124 10.93 -7.76 1.24
C LEU A 124 12.32 -7.64 0.59
N ARG A 125 13.36 -7.23 1.34
CA ARG A 125 14.70 -7.06 0.76
C ARG A 125 15.46 -8.39 0.68
N SER A 126 15.79 -8.84 -0.54
CA SER A 126 16.93 -9.73 -0.82
C SER A 126 18.08 -8.91 -1.43
N ARG A 127 19.26 -8.92 -0.78
CA ARG A 127 20.53 -8.22 -1.14
C ARG A 127 20.49 -7.21 -2.32
N LEU A 128 20.31 -5.90 -2.01
CA LEU A 128 20.71 -4.64 -2.71
C LEU A 128 19.60 -3.53 -2.60
N PRO A 129 19.87 -2.22 -2.86
CA PRO A 129 19.30 -1.11 -2.08
C PRO A 129 17.84 -0.77 -2.41
N TRP A 130 17.16 -0.24 -1.41
CA TRP A 130 15.74 0.13 -1.34
C TRP A 130 15.11 0.71 -2.61
N GLU A 131 13.94 0.18 -2.98
CA GLU A 131 12.81 1.00 -3.43
C GLU A 131 11.74 0.92 -2.33
N MET A 132 11.75 1.87 -1.40
CA MET A 132 10.52 2.18 -0.68
C MET A 132 9.62 2.86 -1.71
N ILE A 133 8.54 2.20 -2.10
CA ILE A 133 7.44 2.87 -2.78
C ILE A 133 6.87 3.87 -1.77
N GLN A 134 6.99 5.17 -2.09
CA GLN A 134 6.52 6.25 -1.24
C GLN A 134 5.03 6.04 -0.95
N LEU A 135 4.58 6.41 0.27
CA LEU A 135 3.17 6.43 0.63
C LEU A 135 2.30 7.15 -0.43
N LEU A 136 2.85 8.17 -1.09
CA LEU A 136 2.23 8.87 -2.21
C LEU A 136 1.89 7.95 -3.39
N SER A 137 2.74 6.97 -3.74
CA SER A 137 2.48 6.01 -4.80
C SER A 137 1.32 5.08 -4.42
N ILE A 138 1.32 4.53 -3.20
CA ILE A 138 0.21 3.71 -2.69
C ILE A 138 -1.11 4.49 -2.73
N PHE A 139 -1.09 5.79 -2.40
CA PHE A 139 -2.26 6.66 -2.47
C PHE A 139 -2.70 6.97 -3.90
N TRP A 140 -1.76 7.17 -4.83
CA TRP A 140 -2.06 7.36 -6.26
C TRP A 140 -2.66 6.10 -6.90
N ASP A 141 -2.33 4.93 -6.38
CA ASP A 141 -2.74 3.64 -6.93
C ASP A 141 -4.11 3.24 -6.42
N LEU A 142 -4.34 3.51 -5.13
CA LEU A 142 -5.68 3.56 -4.62
C LEU A 142 -6.49 4.62 -5.39
N GLU A 143 -6.00 5.78 -5.82
CA GLU A 143 -6.85 6.69 -6.65
C GLU A 143 -7.35 6.08 -7.97
N LYS A 144 -6.77 4.97 -8.46
CA LYS A 144 -7.15 4.36 -9.74
C LYS A 144 -8.06 3.13 -9.63
N VAL A 145 -8.25 2.52 -8.46
CA VAL A 145 -9.15 1.35 -8.36
C VAL A 145 -10.61 1.81 -8.50
N GLN A 146 -11.33 1.12 -9.37
CA GLN A 146 -12.67 1.49 -9.79
C GLN A 146 -13.74 1.01 -8.80
N LEU A 147 -14.87 1.72 -8.76
CA LEU A 147 -16.08 1.41 -7.98
C LEU A 147 -16.44 -0.09 -8.07
N GLY A 148 -16.64 -0.74 -6.91
CA GLY A 148 -17.02 -2.16 -6.80
C GLY A 148 -15.87 -3.13 -6.53
N SER A 149 -14.69 -2.64 -6.15
CA SER A 149 -13.51 -3.48 -5.88
C SER A 149 -13.36 -3.78 -4.37
N MET A 150 -13.21 -5.05 -3.99
CA MET A 150 -12.79 -5.45 -2.63
C MET A 150 -11.27 -5.58 -2.58
N GLY A 151 -10.63 -5.01 -1.55
CA GLY A 151 -9.17 -5.01 -1.42
C GLY A 151 -8.72 -5.50 -0.05
N THR A 152 -7.77 -6.44 -0.03
CA THR A 152 -7.01 -6.85 1.15
C THR A 152 -5.58 -6.35 0.98
N THR A 153 -5.08 -5.66 2.00
CA THR A 153 -3.73 -5.10 1.98
C THR A 153 -2.76 -6.07 2.63
N LEU A 154 -1.70 -6.45 1.91
CA LEU A 154 -0.67 -7.31 2.48
C LEU A 154 0.40 -6.45 3.14
N GLY A 155 0.72 -6.77 4.40
CA GLY A 155 1.64 -5.98 5.23
C GLY A 155 0.96 -5.06 6.25
N VAL A 156 -0.37 -5.11 6.41
CA VAL A 156 -1.08 -4.37 7.47
C VAL A 156 -0.58 -4.79 8.86
N ILE A 157 -0.16 -6.06 9.01
CA ILE A 157 0.50 -6.57 10.21
C ILE A 157 1.65 -7.48 9.77
N GLY A 158 2.86 -6.93 9.60
CA GLY A 158 4.05 -7.74 9.86
C GLY A 158 4.00 -8.10 11.35
N GLY A 159 3.90 -9.39 11.68
CA GLY A 159 3.50 -9.89 13.01
C GLY A 159 4.03 -9.10 14.22
N ILE A 160 3.25 -9.08 15.30
CA ILE A 160 3.65 -8.49 16.58
C ILE A 160 4.86 -9.27 17.13
N HIS A 161 6.07 -8.75 16.91
CA HIS A 161 7.24 -9.25 17.60
C HIS A 161 7.29 -8.62 18.99
N PHE A 162 6.83 -9.38 19.98
CA PHE A 162 7.14 -9.11 21.39
C PHE A 162 8.63 -9.43 21.60
N SER A 163 9.52 -8.48 21.29
CA SER A 163 10.92 -8.64 21.70
C SER A 163 10.99 -8.54 23.22
N GLU A 164 11.45 -9.59 23.90
CA GLU A 164 11.70 -9.60 25.36
C GLU A 164 12.67 -8.49 25.81
N ASN A 165 13.46 -7.94 24.88
CA ASN A 165 14.51 -6.94 25.15
C ASN A 165 14.13 -5.49 24.79
N GLY A 166 12.86 -5.22 24.47
CA GLY A 166 12.36 -3.88 24.17
C GLY A 166 12.71 -3.36 22.77
N CYS A 167 12.01 -2.30 22.38
CA CYS A 167 12.07 -1.72 21.04
C CYS A 167 12.88 -0.43 21.01
N ALA A 168 13.63 -0.21 19.94
CA ALA A 168 14.53 0.93 19.83
C ALA A 168 13.72 2.24 19.72
N ALA A 169 14.14 3.30 20.42
CA ALA A 169 13.52 4.62 20.32
C ALA A 169 13.75 5.29 18.95
N THR A 170 14.79 4.86 18.24
CA THR A 170 15.19 5.41 16.94
C THR A 170 15.46 4.26 15.98
N CYS A 171 14.94 4.36 14.77
CA CYS A 171 15.25 3.41 13.70
C CYS A 171 16.40 3.92 12.83
N ASN A 172 17.36 3.04 12.55
CA ASN A 172 18.35 3.24 11.50
C ASN A 172 18.46 1.99 10.60
N TYR A 173 17.93 2.10 9.38
CA TYR A 173 17.93 1.00 8.42
C TYR A 173 19.27 0.79 7.66
N ARG A 174 20.30 1.63 7.87
CA ARG A 174 21.59 1.49 7.17
C ARG A 174 22.30 0.18 7.56
N GLY A 175 22.84 -0.57 6.58
CA GLY A 175 23.54 -1.85 6.78
C GLY A 175 22.71 -3.11 6.49
N ALA A 176 23.20 -4.30 6.90
CA ALA A 176 22.52 -5.59 6.70
C ALA A 176 21.15 -5.66 7.40
N TYR A 177 20.19 -6.36 6.80
CA TYR A 177 18.85 -6.56 7.37
C TYR A 177 18.85 -7.73 8.35
N HIS A 178 18.13 -7.54 9.45
CA HIS A 178 17.75 -8.55 10.42
C HIS A 178 16.29 -8.28 10.79
N ALA A 179 15.50 -9.32 11.08
CA ALA A 179 14.07 -9.16 11.39
C ALA A 179 13.84 -8.26 12.62
N GLU A 180 14.83 -8.18 13.50
CA GLU A 180 14.82 -7.42 14.75
C GLU A 180 15.29 -5.96 14.55
N LYS A 181 15.73 -5.60 13.34
CA LYS A 181 16.28 -4.27 13.05
C LYS A 181 15.17 -3.26 12.83
N CYS A 182 15.19 -2.16 13.59
CA CYS A 182 14.16 -1.12 13.57
C CYS A 182 12.77 -1.57 14.05
N LEU A 183 12.73 -2.54 14.96
CA LEU A 183 11.55 -2.70 15.81
C LEU A 183 11.41 -1.42 16.67
N THR A 184 10.54 -0.53 16.24
CA THR A 184 10.19 0.74 16.90
C THR A 184 8.68 0.79 17.06
N ASN A 185 8.18 1.54 18.05
CA ASN A 185 6.73 1.63 18.34
C ASN A 185 6.06 0.27 18.58
N CYS A 186 6.73 -0.65 19.27
CA CYS A 186 6.14 -1.95 19.59
C CYS A 186 4.92 -1.81 20.50
N GLY A 187 3.93 -2.68 20.27
CA GLY A 187 2.62 -2.58 20.92
C GLY A 187 1.67 -1.59 20.25
N GLU A 188 2.15 -0.81 19.27
CA GLU A 188 1.33 0.10 18.48
C GLU A 188 1.11 -0.45 17.06
N PRO A 189 -0.01 -0.14 16.39
CA PRO A 189 -0.26 -0.56 15.02
C PRO A 189 0.86 -0.09 14.07
N THR A 190 1.36 -1.00 13.24
CA THR A 190 2.34 -0.74 12.16
C THR A 190 1.80 0.24 11.12
N GLN A 191 0.48 0.28 10.94
CA GLN A 191 -0.24 1.24 10.11
C GLN A 191 -1.36 1.90 10.93
N ARG A 192 -1.28 3.21 11.16
CA ARG A 192 -2.26 3.98 11.97
C ARG A 192 -3.31 4.72 11.14
N TRP A 193 -2.98 5.00 9.88
CA TRP A 193 -3.82 5.79 8.97
C TRP A 193 -3.95 5.05 7.66
N TYR A 194 -5.17 4.95 7.13
CA TYR A 194 -5.42 4.43 5.79
C TYR A 194 -6.14 5.50 4.99
N HIS A 195 -5.56 5.93 3.88
CA HIS A 195 -6.23 6.88 2.99
C HIS A 195 -7.18 6.09 2.09
N VAL A 196 -8.46 6.45 2.11
CA VAL A 196 -9.42 5.98 1.13
C VAL A 196 -9.55 7.07 0.07
N PRO A 197 -9.06 6.85 -1.15
CA PRO A 197 -9.19 7.83 -2.23
C PRO A 197 -10.63 8.12 -2.56
N ARG A 198 -10.87 9.34 -3.04
CA ARG A 198 -12.22 9.78 -3.40
C ARG A 198 -12.83 8.96 -4.54
N SER A 199 -12.01 8.40 -5.43
CA SER A 199 -12.46 7.54 -6.53
C SER A 199 -13.02 6.19 -6.06
N PHE A 200 -12.73 5.75 -4.83
CA PHE A 200 -13.29 4.52 -4.24
C PHE A 200 -14.69 4.74 -3.70
N LEU A 201 -15.03 6.00 -3.44
CA LEU A 201 -16.29 6.36 -2.83
C LEU A 201 -17.35 6.51 -3.93
N ASN A 202 -18.48 5.84 -3.74
CA ASN A 202 -19.69 6.15 -4.45
C ASN A 202 -20.10 7.59 -4.12
N GLY A 203 -20.06 8.47 -5.12
CA GLY A 203 -20.41 9.88 -4.96
C GLY A 203 -21.91 10.16 -4.90
N GLU A 204 -22.74 9.20 -5.31
CA GLU A 204 -24.19 9.36 -5.44
C GLU A 204 -24.97 8.41 -4.52
N GLY A 205 -24.29 7.64 -3.68
CA GLY A 205 -24.92 6.66 -2.80
C GLY A 205 -24.06 6.23 -1.61
N ASP A 206 -24.50 5.17 -0.94
CA ASP A 206 -23.86 4.69 0.27
C ASP A 206 -22.56 3.92 -0.03
N ASN A 207 -21.61 4.08 0.88
CA ASN A 207 -20.34 3.35 0.88
C ASN A 207 -20.33 2.37 2.06
N THR A 208 -20.03 1.10 1.80
CA THR A 208 -19.92 0.08 2.85
C THR A 208 -18.45 -0.29 3.04
N LEU A 209 -17.92 -0.08 4.25
CA LEU A 209 -16.60 -0.56 4.65
C LEU A 209 -16.75 -1.78 5.54
N VAL A 210 -16.10 -2.89 5.17
CA VAL A 210 -16.00 -4.09 5.98
C VAL A 210 -14.56 -4.17 6.52
N LEU A 211 -14.41 -4.11 7.84
CA LEU A 211 -13.12 -4.17 8.53
C LEU A 211 -12.96 -5.55 9.17
N PHE A 212 -11.85 -6.21 8.85
CA PHE A 212 -11.44 -7.46 9.50
C PHE A 212 -10.35 -7.15 10.52
N GLU A 213 -10.56 -7.58 11.75
CA GLU A 213 -9.57 -7.52 12.83
C GLU A 213 -8.84 -8.86 12.84
N GLU A 214 -7.50 -8.83 12.83
CA GLU A 214 -6.70 -10.04 12.72
C GLU A 214 -6.15 -10.49 14.08
N MET A 215 -5.71 -9.55 14.96
CA MET A 215 -5.16 -9.84 16.28
C MET A 215 -5.24 -8.66 17.27
N GLY A 216 -6.28 -8.65 18.12
CA GLY A 216 -6.31 -7.88 19.38
C GLY A 216 -6.60 -6.39 19.24
N GLY A 217 -6.84 -5.91 18.02
CA GLY A 217 -7.36 -4.57 17.77
C GLY A 217 -8.83 -4.42 18.19
N ASN A 218 -9.27 -3.19 18.41
CA ASN A 218 -10.70 -2.87 18.60
C ASN A 218 -11.17 -1.98 17.44
N PRO A 219 -11.93 -2.54 16.47
CA PRO A 219 -12.43 -1.78 15.32
C PRO A 219 -13.33 -0.60 15.71
N SER A 220 -13.94 -0.60 16.91
CA SER A 220 -14.76 0.52 17.39
C SER A 220 -13.97 1.82 17.61
N LEU A 221 -12.63 1.74 17.63
CA LEU A 221 -11.75 2.92 17.71
C LEU A 221 -11.42 3.52 16.34
N VAL A 222 -11.81 2.86 15.24
CA VAL A 222 -11.61 3.40 13.89
C VAL A 222 -12.52 4.61 13.70
N SER A 223 -11.94 5.72 13.28
CA SER A 223 -12.67 6.94 12.93
C SER A 223 -12.33 7.38 11.51
N PHE A 224 -13.30 8.04 10.88
CA PHE A 224 -13.12 8.59 9.54
C PHE A 224 -12.82 10.09 9.64
N GLN A 225 -11.78 10.51 8.94
CA GLN A 225 -11.46 11.92 8.82
C GLN A 225 -11.31 12.28 7.34
N THR A 226 -12.07 13.27 6.91
CA THR A 226 -11.88 13.86 5.58
C THR A 226 -10.65 14.73 5.61
N THR A 227 -9.53 14.24 5.07
CA THR A 227 -8.31 15.03 4.91
C THR A 227 -8.49 15.98 3.72
N ARG A 228 -8.41 17.28 3.96
CA ARG A 228 -8.17 18.27 2.90
C ARG A 228 -6.66 18.51 2.89
N VAL A 229 -6.05 18.63 1.70
CA VAL A 229 -4.68 19.15 1.61
C VAL A 229 -4.73 20.53 2.27
N GLY A 230 -4.17 20.65 3.47
CA GLY A 230 -4.12 21.92 4.20
C GLY A 230 -2.86 22.70 3.82
N SER A 231 -1.76 21.99 3.57
CA SER A 231 -0.53 22.58 3.08
C SER A 231 0.24 21.60 2.19
N VAL A 232 0.95 22.14 1.20
CA VAL A 232 1.92 21.41 0.37
C VAL A 232 3.31 21.97 0.61
N CYS A 233 4.30 21.10 0.59
CA CYS A 233 5.68 21.47 0.82
C CYS A 233 6.57 21.02 -0.32
N ALA A 234 7.61 21.80 -0.59
CA ALA A 234 8.66 21.42 -1.50
C ALA A 234 10.02 21.91 -0.97
N ASN A 235 11.07 21.12 -1.22
CA ASN A 235 12.44 21.46 -0.86
C ASN A 235 13.36 21.06 -2.02
N VAL A 236 13.87 22.06 -2.72
CA VAL A 236 14.52 21.88 -4.02
C VAL A 236 15.85 22.63 -4.06
N TYR A 237 16.90 21.99 -4.56
CA TYR A 237 18.21 22.60 -4.69
C TYR A 237 18.24 23.67 -5.79
N GLU A 238 19.12 24.66 -5.65
CA GLU A 238 19.40 25.66 -6.69
C GLU A 238 19.60 25.01 -8.07
N LYS A 239 19.16 25.70 -9.13
CA LYS A 239 19.17 25.27 -10.54
C LYS A 239 18.20 24.14 -10.89
N ASN A 240 17.21 23.90 -10.05
CA ASN A 240 16.10 23.00 -10.34
C ASN A 240 14.77 23.75 -10.32
N LEU A 241 13.73 23.14 -10.87
CA LEU A 241 12.37 23.65 -10.86
C LEU A 241 11.66 23.21 -9.57
N ILE A 242 11.02 24.16 -8.87
CA ILE A 242 10.10 23.84 -7.78
C ILE A 242 8.68 23.77 -8.34
N GLU A 243 7.94 22.72 -7.99
CA GLU A 243 6.53 22.54 -8.38
C GLU A 243 5.65 22.44 -7.14
N LEU A 244 4.62 23.28 -7.08
CA LEU A 244 3.58 23.29 -6.04
C LEU A 244 2.24 23.00 -6.70
N SER A 245 1.46 22.07 -6.14
CA SER A 245 0.13 21.69 -6.66
C SER A 245 -0.82 21.42 -5.51
N CYS A 246 -1.95 22.14 -5.48
CA CYS A 246 -2.96 22.07 -4.42
C CYS A 246 -4.19 21.22 -4.81
N ASP A 247 -4.04 20.26 -5.73
CA ASP A 247 -5.07 19.29 -6.16
C ASP A 247 -6.48 19.87 -6.32
N ARG A 248 -6.72 20.54 -7.46
CA ARG A 248 -7.99 21.19 -7.85
C ARG A 248 -8.41 22.36 -6.95
N LYS A 249 -7.48 22.92 -6.17
CA LYS A 249 -7.67 24.17 -5.44
C LYS A 249 -6.53 25.14 -5.72
N PRO A 250 -6.80 26.45 -5.67
CA PRO A 250 -5.74 27.44 -5.72
C PRO A 250 -4.90 27.41 -4.44
N ILE A 251 -3.60 27.66 -4.57
CA ILE A 251 -2.73 28.00 -3.45
C ILE A 251 -3.28 29.28 -2.81
N SER A 252 -3.66 29.21 -1.53
CA SER A 252 -4.31 30.32 -0.83
C SER A 252 -3.31 31.25 -0.15
N ALA A 253 -2.18 30.73 0.30
CA ALA A 253 -1.11 31.51 0.93
C ALA A 253 0.23 30.76 0.90
N ILE A 254 1.33 31.49 1.11
CA ILE A 254 2.64 30.91 1.41
C ILE A 254 2.87 31.04 2.92
N LYS A 255 2.94 29.91 3.63
CA LYS A 255 3.14 29.87 5.09
C LYS A 255 4.61 30.03 5.46
N PHE A 256 5.50 29.43 4.68
CA PHE A 256 6.94 29.53 4.86
C PHE A 256 7.65 29.50 3.51
N ALA A 257 8.70 30.31 3.37
CA ALA A 257 9.64 30.19 2.28
C ALA A 257 11.02 30.72 2.67
N SER A 258 12.07 29.97 2.34
CA SER A 258 13.46 30.38 2.60
C SER A 258 14.39 29.83 1.53
N PHE A 259 15.16 30.70 0.89
CA PHE A 259 16.22 30.34 -0.05
C PHE A 259 17.60 30.51 0.58
N GLY A 260 18.38 29.44 0.66
CA GLY A 260 19.67 29.40 1.34
C GLY A 260 19.93 28.01 1.90
N ASN A 261 20.11 27.87 3.21
CA ASN A 261 20.27 26.57 3.90
C ASN A 261 19.15 26.30 4.94
N PRO A 262 17.86 26.44 4.60
CA PRO A 262 16.76 26.17 5.54
C PRO A 262 16.84 24.76 6.10
N ASP A 263 16.48 24.56 7.36
CA ASP A 263 16.49 23.26 8.05
C ASP A 263 15.07 22.78 8.38
N GLY A 264 14.95 21.54 8.85
CA GLY A 264 13.68 20.94 9.25
C GLY A 264 12.95 20.21 8.12
N SER A 265 11.67 19.94 8.36
CA SER A 265 10.78 19.16 7.48
C SER A 265 9.47 19.90 7.25
N CYS A 266 8.65 19.42 6.30
CA CYS A 266 7.33 20.01 6.03
C CYS A 266 6.51 20.18 7.32
N GLY A 267 6.02 21.41 7.58
CA GLY A 267 5.32 21.77 8.81
C GLY A 267 6.22 22.31 9.94
N SER A 268 7.54 22.16 9.82
CA SER A 268 8.55 22.59 10.81
C SER A 268 9.81 23.15 10.15
N PHE A 269 9.67 23.80 8.99
CA PHE A 269 10.81 24.44 8.35
C PHE A 269 11.29 25.65 9.14
N GLU A 270 12.61 25.79 9.23
CA GLU A 270 13.27 26.90 9.88
C GLU A 270 14.31 27.52 8.93
N LYS A 271 14.52 28.82 9.10
CA LYS A 271 15.58 29.54 8.38
C LYS A 271 16.93 29.07 8.91
N GLY A 272 17.86 28.79 8.00
CA GLY A 272 19.21 28.41 8.37
C GLY A 272 20.12 29.63 8.60
N THR A 273 21.42 29.38 8.68
CA THR A 273 22.45 30.40 8.90
C THR A 273 22.78 31.24 7.66
N CYS A 274 22.38 30.78 6.46
CA CYS A 274 22.46 31.54 5.23
C CYS A 274 21.06 31.67 4.62
N GLU A 275 20.63 32.91 4.43
CA GLU A 275 19.33 33.22 3.85
C GLU A 275 19.52 34.37 2.85
N SER A 276 18.74 34.31 1.77
CA SER A 276 18.76 35.35 0.78
C SER A 276 18.24 36.69 1.30
N SER A 277 18.76 37.78 0.74
CA SER A 277 18.32 39.15 1.04
C SER A 277 16.93 39.46 0.52
N ASN A 278 16.44 38.75 -0.50
CA ASN A 278 15.11 39.00 -1.05
C ASN A 278 14.04 38.28 -0.21
N ASN A 279 12.87 38.91 -0.07
CA ASN A 279 11.75 38.28 0.60
C ASN A 279 11.17 37.15 -0.25
N THR A 280 11.62 35.93 0.05
CA THR A 280 11.25 34.70 -0.68
C THR A 280 9.74 34.44 -0.57
N VAL A 281 9.11 34.79 0.56
CA VAL A 281 7.66 34.63 0.76
C VAL A 281 6.88 35.55 -0.17
N ASP A 282 7.29 36.80 -0.32
CA ASP A 282 6.59 37.76 -1.20
C ASP A 282 6.68 37.36 -2.67
N ILE A 283 7.86 36.90 -3.12
CA ILE A 283 8.09 36.42 -4.49
C ILE A 283 7.14 35.27 -4.79
N LEU A 284 7.09 34.25 -3.91
CA LEU A 284 6.22 33.10 -4.11
C LEU A 284 4.74 33.45 -3.94
N THR A 285 4.42 34.42 -3.09
CA THR A 285 3.04 34.91 -2.93
C THR A 285 2.54 35.53 -4.23
N GLN A 286 3.33 36.41 -4.85
CA GLN A 286 2.96 37.04 -6.11
C GLN A 286 2.84 36.05 -7.27
N GLU A 287 3.66 35.00 -7.27
CA GLU A 287 3.71 34.08 -8.40
C GLU A 287 2.81 32.86 -8.26
N CYS A 288 2.57 32.35 -7.05
CA CYS A 288 1.88 31.09 -6.83
C CYS A 288 0.47 31.24 -6.25
N VAL A 289 0.20 32.27 -5.43
CA VAL A 289 -1.12 32.42 -4.81
C VAL A 289 -2.18 32.67 -5.87
N GLY A 290 -3.31 31.97 -5.76
CA GLY A 290 -4.40 31.98 -6.73
C GLY A 290 -4.28 30.96 -7.87
N LYS A 291 -3.13 30.27 -8.01
CA LYS A 291 -2.95 29.22 -9.03
C LYS A 291 -3.14 27.83 -8.42
N GLU A 292 -3.72 26.91 -9.19
CA GLU A 292 -3.82 25.49 -8.78
C GLU A 292 -2.47 24.77 -8.82
N LYS A 293 -1.63 25.15 -9.79
CA LYS A 293 -0.26 24.68 -9.97
C LYS A 293 0.68 25.85 -10.18
N CYS A 294 1.84 25.83 -9.54
CA CYS A 294 2.88 26.83 -9.65
C CYS A 294 4.23 26.17 -9.86
N SER A 295 4.93 26.54 -10.92
CA SER A 295 6.28 26.07 -11.21
C SER A 295 7.24 27.24 -11.32
N ILE A 296 8.36 27.20 -10.59
CA ILE A 296 9.32 28.30 -10.50
C ILE A 296 10.74 27.78 -10.59
N ASP A 297 11.58 28.44 -11.39
CA ASP A 297 13.02 28.18 -11.42
C ASP A 297 13.70 28.69 -10.15
N VAL A 298 14.40 27.80 -9.44
CA VAL A 298 15.15 28.15 -8.24
C VAL A 298 16.52 28.69 -8.62
N SER A 299 16.65 30.02 -8.72
CA SER A 299 17.90 30.69 -9.08
C SER A 299 18.25 31.86 -8.16
N THR A 300 19.54 32.20 -8.13
CA THR A 300 20.03 33.38 -7.42
C THR A 300 19.61 34.70 -8.08
N GLU A 301 19.29 34.71 -9.38
CA GLU A 301 18.77 35.93 -10.01
C GLU A 301 17.39 36.28 -9.45
N LYS A 302 16.56 35.26 -9.21
CA LYS A 302 15.19 35.43 -8.73
C LYS A 302 15.12 35.65 -7.23
N PHE A 303 15.75 34.76 -6.48
CA PHE A 303 15.63 34.76 -5.03
C PHE A 303 16.74 35.55 -4.35
N GLY A 304 17.75 36.04 -5.06
CA GLY A 304 18.95 36.68 -4.49
C GLY A 304 20.04 35.65 -4.18
N ALA A 305 21.29 36.11 -4.08
CA ALA A 305 22.47 35.24 -3.92
C ALA A 305 22.95 35.22 -2.45
N PRO A 306 22.44 34.33 -1.58
CA PRO A 306 22.93 34.23 -0.21
C PRO A 306 24.38 33.75 -0.18
N ASP A 307 25.18 34.33 0.70
CA ASP A 307 26.51 33.81 1.02
C ASP A 307 26.37 32.64 2.00
N CYS A 308 26.51 31.43 1.45
CA CYS A 308 26.43 30.19 2.21
C CYS A 308 27.82 29.56 2.47
N SER A 309 28.92 30.31 2.27
CA SER A 309 30.30 29.83 2.52
C SER A 309 30.62 28.47 1.89
N GLY A 310 30.09 28.22 0.68
CA GLY A 310 30.28 26.98 -0.08
C GLY A 310 29.24 25.87 0.18
N ALA A 311 28.29 26.05 1.09
CA ALA A 311 27.19 25.11 1.27
C ALA A 311 26.19 25.16 0.10
N ALA A 312 25.59 24.00 -0.23
CA ALA A 312 24.59 23.90 -1.28
C ALA A 312 23.32 24.68 -0.90
N ARG A 313 22.84 25.53 -1.82
CA ARG A 313 21.63 26.32 -1.63
C ARG A 313 20.39 25.53 -2.02
N ARG A 314 19.31 25.69 -1.25
CA ARG A 314 17.99 25.11 -1.50
C ARG A 314 16.88 26.09 -1.15
N LEU A 315 15.77 25.96 -1.85
CA LEU A 315 14.52 26.64 -1.56
C LEU A 315 13.58 25.65 -0.85
N ALA A 316 13.23 25.96 0.40
CA ALA A 316 12.18 25.27 1.13
C ALA A 316 10.91 26.13 1.16
N VAL A 317 9.77 25.53 0.84
CA VAL A 317 8.46 26.20 0.78
C VAL A 317 7.41 25.35 1.47
N GLU A 318 6.53 26.01 2.21
CA GLU A 318 5.26 25.48 2.69
C GLU A 318 4.15 26.42 2.23
N ALA A 319 3.28 25.92 1.35
CA ALA A 319 2.14 26.64 0.79
C ALA A 319 0.83 26.08 1.35
N ILE A 320 -0.18 26.91 1.52
CA ILE A 320 -1.51 26.56 2.03
C ILE A 320 -2.46 26.33 0.85
N CYS A 321 -3.25 25.26 0.94
CA CYS A 321 -4.37 24.94 0.06
C CYS A 321 -5.69 25.00 0.88
#